data_AF-A0A2J4XUW5-F1
#
_entry.id   AF-A0A2J4XUW5-F1
#
_cell.length_a   1.000
_cell.length_b   1.000
_cell.length_c   1.000
_cell.angle_alpha   90.00
_cell.angle_beta   90.00
_cell.angle_gamma   90.00
#
_symmetry.space_group_name_H-M   'P 1'
#
loop_
_entity.id
_entity.type
_entity.pdbx_description
1 polymer ?
#
loop_
_entity_poly.entity_id
_entity_poly.type
_entity_poly.pdbx_seq_one_letter_code
_entity_poly.pdbx_strand_id
1 'polypeptide(L)'
;SLICFAIECIGLLIIWSASSAWMAGMGAFLTGSGFSLVFPALGVEAVKQVEEQNQGTALGTYSAFLDLALGLTGPVAGWVAGYYDLETIYLLAAAVVALAFILILRIYLQQRAALPRT
;
A
#
# COMPACT_ATOMS: atom_id res chain seq x y z
N SER A 1 5.52 -7.50 4.31
CA SER A 1 4.36 -6.89 3.61
C SER A 1 3.18 -6.64 4.53
N LEU A 2 2.53 -7.66 5.13
CA LEU A 2 1.32 -7.46 5.97
C LEU A 2 1.49 -6.45 7.12
N ILE A 3 2.58 -6.55 7.89
CA ILE A 3 2.86 -5.61 8.99
C ILE A 3 3.05 -4.17 8.46
N CYS A 4 3.71 -4.01 7.31
CA CYS A 4 3.96 -2.72 6.69
C CYS A 4 2.64 -2.04 6.28
N PHE A 5 1.74 -2.80 5.64
CA PHE A 5 0.39 -2.34 5.30
C PHE A 5 -0.44 -1.97 6.54
N ALA A 6 -0.31 -2.72 7.63
CA ALA A 6 -0.99 -2.38 8.87
C ALA A 6 -0.48 -1.06 9.47
N ILE A 7 0.85 -0.86 9.50
CA ILE A 7 1.48 0.39 9.98
C ILE A 7 1.06 1.58 9.11
N GLU A 8 1.06 1.40 7.79
CA GLU A 8 0.65 2.44 6.84
C GLU A 8 -0.83 2.84 7.02
N CYS A 9 -1.72 1.85 7.15
CA CYS A 9 -3.14 2.09 7.40
C CYS A 9 -3.38 2.83 8.71
N ILE A 10 -2.69 2.43 9.79
CA ILE A 10 -2.76 3.12 11.08
C ILE A 10 -2.27 4.57 10.94
N GLY A 11 -1.16 4.80 10.21
CA GLY A 11 -0.65 6.13 9.94
C GLY A 11 -1.68 7.03 9.24
N LEU A 12 -2.35 6.52 8.21
CA LEU A 12 -3.38 7.25 7.46
C LEU A 12 -4.62 7.56 8.32
N LEU A 13 -5.05 6.62 9.17
CA LEU A 13 -6.14 6.85 10.12
C LEU A 13 -5.78 7.93 11.16
N ILE A 14 -4.53 7.96 11.62
CA ILE A 14 -4.03 9.01 12.52
C ILE A 14 -4.09 10.37 11.84
N ILE A 15 -3.65 10.49 10.58
CA ILE A 15 -3.74 11.74 9.82
C ILE A 15 -5.19 12.16 9.64
N TRP A 16 -6.07 11.22 9.30
CA TRP A 16 -7.49 11.49 9.14
C TRP A 16 -8.13 12.05 10.43
N SER A 17 -7.77 11.50 11.60
CA SER A 17 -8.26 11.97 12.90
C SER A 17 -7.45 13.12 13.52
N ALA A 18 -6.50 13.70 12.79
CA ALA A 18 -5.52 14.60 13.37
C ALA A 18 -6.13 15.96 13.74
N SER A 19 -6.21 16.25 15.04
CA SER A 19 -6.64 17.55 15.57
C SER A 19 -5.50 18.56 15.72
N SER A 20 -4.24 18.15 15.47
CA SER A 20 -3.06 19.00 15.56
C SER A 20 -1.99 18.63 14.54
N ALA A 21 -1.17 19.60 14.14
CA ALA A 21 -0.07 19.40 13.18
C ALA A 21 0.95 18.35 13.64
N TRP A 22 1.18 18.24 14.96
CA TRP A 22 2.06 17.22 15.52
C TRP A 22 1.52 15.80 15.30
N MET A 23 0.22 15.61 15.51
CA MET A 23 -0.46 14.33 15.28
C MET A 23 -0.43 13.94 13.79
N ALA A 24 -0.67 14.91 12.89
CA ALA A 24 -0.52 14.70 11.45
C ALA A 24 0.93 14.33 11.07
N GLY A 25 1.93 14.96 11.70
CA GLY A 25 3.35 14.64 11.49
C GLY A 25 3.70 13.22 11.92
N MET A 26 3.18 12.75 13.06
CA MET A 26 3.36 11.36 13.50
C MET A 26 2.69 10.38 12.54
N GLY A 27 1.46 10.67 12.09
CA GLY A 27 0.76 9.86 11.11
C GLY A 27 1.48 9.79 9.76
N ALA A 28 2.04 10.91 9.30
CA ALA A 28 2.84 10.98 8.07
C ALA A 28 4.14 10.16 8.18
N PHE A 29 4.82 10.23 9.34
CA PHE A 29 6.01 9.41 9.62
C PHE A 29 5.70 7.91 9.57
N LEU A 30 4.61 7.48 10.21
CA LEU A 30 4.17 6.08 10.19
C LEU A 30 3.78 5.63 8.78
N THR A 31 3.00 6.45 8.06
CA THR A 31 2.59 6.18 6.68
C THR A 31 3.81 6.03 5.77
N GLY A 32 4.75 6.97 5.81
CA GLY A 32 5.98 6.93 5.01
C GLY A 32 6.88 5.74 5.35
N SER A 33 6.99 5.39 6.64
CA SER A 33 7.75 4.22 7.09
C SER A 33 7.10 2.91 6.60
N GLY A 34 5.78 2.81 6.66
CA GLY A 34 5.02 1.67 6.14
C GLY A 34 5.21 1.50 4.64
N PHE A 35 4.98 2.58 3.88
CA PHE A 35 5.09 2.58 2.42
C PHE A 35 6.51 2.24 1.91
N SER A 36 7.54 2.82 2.53
CA SER A 36 8.95 2.55 2.20
C SER A 36 9.30 1.07 2.33
N LEU A 37 8.68 0.36 3.28
CA LEU A 37 8.89 -1.07 3.51
C LEU A 37 7.98 -1.95 2.63
N VAL A 38 6.83 -1.45 2.17
CA VAL A 38 5.93 -2.16 1.25
C VAL A 38 6.58 -2.35 -0.11
N PHE A 39 7.23 -1.31 -0.62
CA PHE A 39 7.82 -1.30 -1.96
C PHE A 39 8.83 -2.43 -2.24
N PRO A 40 9.87 -2.65 -1.40
CA PRO A 40 10.78 -3.78 -1.56
C PRO A 40 10.11 -5.11 -1.19
N ALA A 41 9.21 -5.13 -0.20
CA ALA A 41 8.59 -6.38 0.25
C ALA A 41 7.65 -6.99 -0.79
N LEU A 42 6.93 -6.17 -1.56
CA LEU A 42 6.09 -6.64 -2.66
C LEU A 42 6.90 -6.98 -3.91
N GLY A 43 7.89 -6.16 -4.27
CA GLY A 43 8.75 -6.43 -5.42
C GLY A 43 9.47 -7.78 -5.30
N VAL A 44 10.02 -8.08 -4.11
CA VAL A 44 10.67 -9.37 -3.84
C VAL A 44 9.69 -10.53 -3.85
N GLU A 45 8.47 -10.34 -3.31
CA GLU A 45 7.44 -11.38 -3.32
C GLU A 45 6.97 -11.72 -4.73
N ALA A 46 6.79 -10.72 -5.60
CA ALA A 46 6.40 -10.92 -7.00
C ALA A 46 7.49 -11.66 -7.80
N VAL A 47 8.76 -11.32 -7.57
CA VAL A 47 9.92 -11.97 -8.22
C VAL A 47 10.08 -13.42 -7.79
N LYS A 48 9.79 -13.76 -6.52
CA LYS A 48 9.88 -15.13 -6.01
C LYS A 48 8.85 -16.09 -6.61
N GLN A 49 7.75 -15.56 -7.15
CA GLN A 49 6.66 -16.37 -7.71
C GLN A 49 6.84 -16.72 -9.19
N VAL A 50 7.91 -16.22 -9.84
CA VAL A 50 8.21 -16.46 -11.25
C VAL A 50 9.58 -17.11 -11.43
N GLU A 51 9.76 -17.88 -12.51
CA GLU A 51 11.05 -18.44 -12.90
C GLU A 51 12.10 -17.35 -13.14
N GLU A 52 13.39 -17.66 -12.90
CA GLU A 52 14.50 -16.69 -13.01
C GLU A 52 14.54 -15.93 -14.34
N GLN A 53 14.21 -16.61 -15.45
CA GLN A 53 14.13 -16.00 -16.79
C GLN A 53 13.06 -14.91 -16.92
N ASN A 54 12.00 -14.95 -16.11
CA ASN A 54 10.86 -14.04 -16.19
C ASN A 54 10.88 -12.94 -15.11
N GLN A 55 11.88 -12.92 -14.22
CA GLN A 55 11.98 -11.95 -13.13
C GLN A 55 12.10 -10.51 -13.62
N GLY A 56 12.83 -10.28 -14.73
CA GLY A 56 12.93 -8.97 -15.36
C GLY A 56 11.59 -8.42 -15.85
N THR A 57 10.76 -9.28 -16.45
CA THR A 57 9.41 -8.93 -16.91
C THR A 57 8.46 -8.67 -15.75
N ALA A 58 8.56 -9.45 -14.67
CA ALA A 58 7.75 -9.26 -13.47
C ALA A 58 8.07 -7.93 -12.77
N LEU A 59 9.35 -7.60 -12.59
CA LEU A 59 9.78 -6.31 -12.05
C LEU A 59 9.40 -5.14 -12.96
N GLY A 60 9.57 -5.29 -14.27
CA GLY A 60 9.16 -4.27 -15.24
C GLY A 60 7.66 -3.98 -15.18
N THR A 61 6.85 -5.03 -15.06
CA THR A 61 5.39 -4.90 -14.92
C THR A 61 5.03 -4.24 -13.58
N TYR A 62 5.64 -4.67 -12.47
CA TYR A 62 5.45 -4.04 -11.16
C TYR A 62 5.76 -2.53 -11.18
N SER A 63 6.90 -2.14 -11.77
CA SER A 63 7.28 -0.73 -11.90
C SER A 63 6.30 0.06 -12.76
N ALA A 64 5.85 -0.50 -13.89
CA ALA A 64 4.90 0.18 -14.77
C ALA A 64 3.56 0.47 -14.08
N PHE A 65 3.03 -0.49 -13.28
CA PHE A 65 1.81 -0.27 -12.51
C PHE A 65 2.01 0.75 -11.38
N LEU A 66 3.17 0.75 -10.74
CA LEU A 66 3.50 1.73 -9.73
C LEU A 66 3.58 3.15 -10.32
N ASP A 67 4.29 3.34 -11.43
CA ASP A 67 4.39 4.64 -12.09
C ASP A 67 3.01 5.14 -12.52
N LEU A 68 2.16 4.24 -13.03
CA LEU A 68 0.77 4.55 -13.36
C LEU A 68 -0.03 4.96 -12.11
N ALA A 69 0.13 4.26 -10.98
CA ALA A 69 -0.53 4.62 -9.73
C ALA A 69 -0.08 6.01 -9.23
N LEU A 70 1.22 6.31 -9.26
CA LEU A 70 1.77 7.62 -8.89
C LEU A 70 1.25 8.72 -9.82
N GLY A 71 1.20 8.45 -11.13
CA GLY A 71 0.66 9.37 -12.13
C GLY A 71 -0.83 9.67 -11.95
N LEU A 72 -1.63 8.66 -11.58
CA LEU A 72 -3.07 8.82 -11.34
C LEU A 72 -3.41 9.44 -9.98
N THR A 73 -2.56 9.25 -8.97
CA THR A 73 -2.81 9.74 -7.61
C THR A 73 -2.99 11.26 -7.59
N GLY A 74 -2.17 12.01 -8.35
CA GLY A 74 -2.25 13.47 -8.41
C GLY A 74 -3.61 13.99 -8.91
N PRO A 75 -4.07 13.63 -10.12
CA PRO A 75 -5.38 14.01 -10.63
C PRO A 75 -6.54 13.55 -9.76
N VAL A 76 -6.50 12.31 -9.24
CA VAL A 76 -7.57 11.79 -8.38
C VAL A 76 -7.62 12.56 -7.06
N ALA A 77 -6.48 12.77 -6.40
CA ALA A 77 -6.40 13.54 -5.16
C ALA A 77 -6.81 15.01 -5.38
N GLY A 78 -6.37 15.63 -6.47
CA GLY A 78 -6.74 16.99 -6.84
C GLY A 78 -8.23 17.14 -7.14
N TRP A 79 -8.84 16.17 -7.80
CA TRP A 79 -10.29 16.16 -8.02
C TRP A 79 -11.04 16.02 -6.69
N VAL A 80 -10.65 15.08 -5.82
CA VAL A 80 -11.26 14.94 -4.49
C VAL A 80 -11.09 16.21 -3.65
N ALA A 81 -9.91 16.83 -3.65
CA ALA A 81 -9.64 18.10 -2.95
C ALA A 81 -10.50 19.27 -3.47
N GLY A 82 -10.97 19.20 -4.71
CA GLY A 82 -11.85 20.21 -5.30
C GLY A 82 -13.31 20.15 -4.80
N TYR A 83 -13.73 19.02 -4.23
CA TYR A 83 -15.11 18.82 -3.75
C TYR A 83 -15.20 18.47 -2.26
N TYR A 84 -14.13 17.92 -1.67
CA TYR A 84 -14.07 17.43 -0.30
C TYR A 84 -12.82 17.93 0.43
N ASP A 85 -12.86 17.90 1.76
CA ASP A 85 -11.73 18.26 2.62
C ASP A 85 -10.55 17.27 2.52
N LEU A 86 -9.35 17.76 2.87
CA LEU A 86 -8.11 16.96 2.88
C LEU A 86 -8.23 15.68 3.71
N GLU A 87 -9.00 15.72 4.80
CA GLU A 87 -9.28 14.54 5.65
C GLU A 87 -9.87 13.38 4.83
N THR A 88 -10.76 13.69 3.89
CA THR A 88 -11.42 12.68 3.03
C THR A 88 -10.41 11.97 2.13
N ILE A 89 -9.37 12.67 1.68
CA ILE A 89 -8.29 12.09 0.86
C ILE A 89 -7.51 11.04 1.66
N TYR A 90 -7.18 11.34 2.92
CA TYR A 90 -6.48 10.40 3.79
C TYR A 90 -7.36 9.19 4.17
N LEU A 91 -8.67 9.39 4.33
CA LEU A 91 -9.60 8.29 4.56
C LEU A 91 -9.75 7.38 3.33
N LEU A 92 -9.83 7.96 2.13
CA LEU A 92 -9.84 7.19 0.88
C LEU A 92 -8.53 6.42 0.70
N ALA A 93 -7.39 7.04 0.98
CA ALA A 93 -6.09 6.37 0.97
C ALA A 93 -6.07 5.20 1.97
N ALA A 94 -6.57 5.39 3.19
CA ALA A 94 -6.66 4.33 4.20
C ALA A 94 -7.53 3.16 3.70
N ALA A 95 -8.64 3.44 3.02
CA ALA A 95 -9.50 2.41 2.43
C ALA A 95 -8.78 1.61 1.33
N VAL A 96 -8.01 2.28 0.46
CA VAL A 96 -7.20 1.61 -0.58
C VAL A 96 -6.12 0.72 0.05
N VAL A 97 -5.41 1.21 1.06
CA VAL A 97 -4.38 0.44 1.79
C VAL A 97 -5.00 -0.74 2.53
N ALA A 98 -6.19 -0.58 3.12
CA ALA A 98 -6.93 -1.67 3.75
C ALA A 98 -7.37 -2.74 2.75
N LEU A 99 -7.82 -2.35 1.55
CA LEU A 99 -8.14 -3.29 0.47
C LEU A 99 -6.89 -4.08 0.03
N ALA A 100 -5.76 -3.42 -0.15
CA ALA A 100 -4.49 -4.07 -0.47
C ALA A 100 -4.06 -5.06 0.62
N PHE A 101 -4.20 -4.69 1.90
CA PHE A 101 -3.96 -5.58 3.03
C PHE A 101 -4.85 -6.84 2.97
N ILE A 102 -6.15 -6.68 2.71
CA ILE A 102 -7.09 -7.81 2.61
C ILE A 102 -6.71 -8.74 1.46
N LEU A 103 -6.35 -8.20 0.29
CA LEU A 103 -5.93 -9.00 -0.86
C LEU A 103 -4.68 -9.82 -0.56
N ILE A 104 -3.66 -9.21 0.03
CA ILE A 104 -2.42 -9.90 0.40
C ILE A 104 -2.69 -10.94 1.49
N LEU A 105 -3.56 -10.63 2.46
CA LEU A 105 -3.95 -11.58 3.49
C LEU A 105 -4.67 -12.79 2.89
N ARG A 106 -5.57 -12.59 1.92
CA ARG A 106 -6.25 -13.67 1.19
C ARG A 106 -5.25 -14.57 0.47
N ILE A 107 -4.30 -13.98 -0.26
CA ILE A 107 -3.25 -14.73 -0.97
C ILE A 107 -2.40 -15.53 0.02
N TYR A 108 -1.99 -14.91 1.12
CA TYR A 108 -1.20 -15.56 2.17
C TYR A 108 -1.95 -16.76 2.79
N LEU A 109 -3.24 -16.61 3.08
CA LEU A 109 -4.06 -17.70 3.61
C LEU A 109 -4.26 -18.83 2.59
N GLN A 110 -4.41 -18.50 1.30
CA GLN A 110 -4.50 -19.50 0.23
C GLN A 110 -3.21 -20.29 0.07
N GLN A 111 -2.05 -19.63 0.09
CA GLN A 111 -0.75 -20.29 0.05
C GLN A 111 -0.55 -21.22 1.25
N ARG A 112 -0.95 -20.80 2.46
CA ARG A 112 -0.90 -21.66 3.65
C ARG A 112 -1.82 -22.87 3.55
N ALA A 113 -3.00 -22.71 2.94
CA ALA A 113 -3.93 -23.82 2.73
C ALA A 113 -3.46 -24.80 1.64
N ALA A 114 -2.62 -24.32 0.70
CA ALA A 114 -2.05 -25.13 -0.38
C ALA A 114 -0.79 -25.92 0.03
N LEU A 115 -0.20 -25.66 1.20
CA LEU A 115 0.92 -26.46 1.73
C LEU A 115 0.39 -27.81 2.22
N PRO A 116 0.87 -28.96 1.67
CA PRO A 116 0.54 -30.25 2.22
C PRO A 116 1.08 -30.34 3.65
N ARG A 117 0.24 -30.74 4.61
CA ARG A 117 0.70 -31.16 5.94
C ARG A 117 1.42 -32.49 5.80
N THR A 118 2.70 -32.51 5.44
CA THR A 118 3.60 -33.65 5.63
C THR A 118 5.04 -33.17 5.71
#